data_AF-E3RN27-F1
#
_entry.id   AF-E3RN27-F1
#
_cell.length_a   1.000
_cell.length_b   1.000
_cell.length_c   1.000
_cell.angle_alpha   90.00
_cell.angle_beta   90.00
_cell.angle_gamma   90.00
#
_symmetry.space_group_name_H-M   'P 1'
#
loop_
_entity.id
_entity.type
_entity.pdbx_description
1 polymer ?
#
loop_
_entity_poly.entity_id
_entity_poly.type
_entity_poly.pdbx_seq_one_letter_code
_entity_poly.pdbx_strand_id
1 'polypeptide(L)'
;MTSRPGPGIHESLQNRASGVPPRTQAQRRASKPAHTLLHPDCIDPALDDERPAAHHAAAAAHDAARPPPRGRPPLFYTTIAQHPLDIHPHGLPYQPPANLPVPPRPGLVHLRDAAHQRRILPGGTGVKDAPKSGAPEVIVPPVYFPGGKPADLFPWSGNNAEDNLTETLVKAGVSNKPQIMNESNTARPSLINNLKNKSGLSTLSTLFVAVLEKRQQTGRLQTPNTFKPPPRLTLRDSTREQWLHDLANPNTGLRRLSRTIPHGLTGKVLLEQCLNKNIPLPRALWLAKCVGINELRAHKRKGQAGTVTWGRGWTSSVEQFIDGVIATIGQGDWKPRITYALQLATHLYKEHLLDDDHFLDWIVDGLGSCPSERLFIWLLIVSISHYWADVSCCRRRGKRLAESLLNQLDKIYRVEDVNPYLAVLHYLENTVIRLIATRPACLLLPTTWAKYSPLLVQLAERRNHPNVTQAVRRLEQRNSRLLQCSKSLPSASQTPAGRVYRILDSVDYSRPVRIEDLSFDCMEVVADAPRLIDILLRWACSCYREGSHRIYLATRLLRKWAHLGADVYDGILSHFHDMTWVATGESTTLFKIVAELVRSKTFATGRYLQWLIATG
;
A
#
# COMPACT_ATOMS: atom_id res chain seq x y z
N MET A 1 -21.67 68.28 34.35
CA MET A 1 -22.42 69.48 34.75
C MET A 1 -23.89 69.12 34.82
N THR A 2 -24.45 69.21 36.02
CA THR A 2 -25.85 68.97 36.34
C THR A 2 -26.65 70.26 36.17
N SER A 3 -27.78 70.22 35.46
CA SER A 3 -28.99 70.99 35.82
C SER A 3 -30.15 70.70 34.84
N ARG A 4 -31.16 70.00 35.39
CA ARG A 4 -32.59 69.91 34.95
C ARG A 4 -33.27 71.31 35.03
N PRO A 5 -34.61 71.54 34.86
CA PRO A 5 -35.78 70.64 34.68
C PRO A 5 -36.91 71.12 33.71
N GLY A 6 -37.97 70.29 33.55
CA GLY A 6 -39.27 70.61 32.88
C GLY A 6 -40.20 71.52 33.73
N PRO A 7 -41.56 71.45 33.71
CA PRO A 7 -42.48 70.46 33.09
C PRO A 7 -43.80 71.04 32.46
N GLY A 8 -44.69 70.16 31.96
CA GLY A 8 -46.13 70.41 31.66
C GLY A 8 -46.68 69.50 30.54
N ILE A 9 -47.16 68.26 30.77
CA ILE A 9 -48.55 67.83 31.14
C ILE A 9 -49.56 68.18 30.01
N HIS A 10 -50.36 67.29 29.38
CA HIS A 10 -51.16 66.15 29.85
C HIS A 10 -51.45 65.17 28.68
N GLU A 11 -51.31 63.85 28.89
CA GLU A 11 -52.34 62.85 28.51
C GLU A 11 -52.08 61.54 29.26
N SER A 12 -53.16 60.97 29.80
CA SER A 12 -53.15 60.04 30.94
C SER A 12 -53.86 58.74 30.62
N LEU A 13 -53.14 57.64 30.87
CA LEU A 13 -53.51 56.44 31.64
C LEU A 13 -54.86 55.73 31.36
N GLN A 14 -54.76 54.45 31.00
CA GLN A 14 -55.28 53.37 31.85
C GLN A 14 -54.47 52.08 31.70
N ASN A 15 -54.32 51.40 32.83
CA ASN A 15 -53.34 50.36 33.15
C ASN A 15 -54.04 49.34 34.07
N ARG A 16 -53.57 48.07 34.09
CA ARG A 16 -53.66 46.99 35.12
C ARG A 16 -54.02 45.64 34.49
N ALA A 17 -53.47 44.48 34.89
CA ALA A 17 -52.69 44.08 36.07
C ALA A 17 -52.05 42.70 35.76
N SER A 18 -50.74 42.47 35.93
CA SER A 18 -50.01 41.99 37.13
C SER A 18 -50.23 40.51 37.52
N GLY A 19 -49.15 39.71 37.56
CA GLY A 19 -49.13 38.43 38.29
C GLY A 19 -48.09 37.40 37.83
N VAL A 20 -46.83 37.55 38.24
CA VAL A 20 -45.82 36.47 38.36
C VAL A 20 -45.89 36.01 39.82
N PRO A 21 -45.87 34.70 40.19
CA PRO A 21 -44.62 33.90 40.32
C PRO A 21 -44.86 32.35 40.21
N PRO A 22 -44.04 31.44 40.79
CA PRO A 22 -42.63 31.13 40.55
C PRO A 22 -42.34 29.62 40.29
N ARG A 23 -41.06 29.34 40.03
CA ARG A 23 -40.34 28.08 40.35
C ARG A 23 -40.83 27.35 41.60
N THR A 24 -40.95 26.03 41.49
CA THR A 24 -40.88 25.08 42.62
C THR A 24 -39.63 24.20 42.48
N GLN A 25 -38.76 24.32 43.48
CA GLN A 25 -37.77 23.33 43.88
C GLN A 25 -38.41 22.30 44.82
N ALA A 26 -37.65 21.21 45.03
CA ALA A 26 -37.74 20.17 46.07
C ALA A 26 -38.34 18.85 45.55
N GLN A 27 -37.78 17.66 45.85
CA GLN A 27 -37.10 17.28 47.08
C GLN A 27 -35.95 16.27 46.85
N ARG A 28 -34.88 16.46 47.62
CA ARG A 28 -33.96 15.40 48.09
C ARG A 28 -34.59 14.69 49.30
N ARG A 29 -34.58 13.36 49.30
CA ARG A 29 -34.51 12.40 50.45
C ARG A 29 -34.65 10.98 49.86
N ALA A 30 -34.04 9.91 50.33
CA ALA A 30 -33.10 9.64 51.41
C ALA A 30 -32.32 8.36 51.08
N SER A 31 -31.09 8.25 51.58
CA SER A 31 -30.28 7.04 51.61
C SER A 31 -30.54 6.24 52.89
N LYS A 32 -30.51 4.89 52.78
CA LYS A 32 -30.14 3.82 53.75
C LYS A 32 -31.05 2.57 53.57
N PRO A 33 -30.64 1.37 54.03
CA PRO A 33 -29.32 0.74 54.05
C PRO A 33 -29.31 -0.62 53.30
N ALA A 34 -28.12 -1.16 53.10
CA ALA A 34 -27.91 -2.53 52.65
C ALA A 34 -28.50 -3.55 53.66
N HIS A 35 -29.19 -4.57 53.15
CA HIS A 35 -29.11 -5.96 53.62
C HIS A 35 -29.99 -6.81 52.69
N THR A 36 -29.38 -7.39 51.66
CA THR A 36 -29.91 -8.61 51.06
C THR A 36 -28.72 -9.41 50.60
N LEU A 37 -28.46 -10.47 51.34
CA LEU A 37 -27.46 -11.49 51.04
C LEU A 37 -27.74 -11.99 49.62
N LEU A 38 -26.78 -11.82 48.72
CA LEU A 38 -26.72 -12.56 47.47
C LEU A 38 -26.49 -14.03 47.85
N HIS A 39 -27.58 -14.78 47.93
CA HIS A 39 -27.51 -16.23 47.87
C HIS A 39 -27.02 -16.59 46.45
N PRO A 40 -26.00 -17.44 46.29
CA PRO A 40 -25.68 -17.96 44.97
C PRO A 40 -26.86 -18.82 44.52
N ASP A 41 -27.61 -18.34 43.54
CA ASP A 41 -28.62 -19.13 42.86
C ASP A 41 -27.93 -20.33 42.21
N CYS A 42 -28.24 -21.49 42.76
CA CYS A 42 -27.90 -22.78 42.20
C CYS A 42 -28.55 -22.87 40.81
N ILE A 43 -27.75 -23.23 39.81
CA ILE A 43 -28.28 -23.56 38.49
C ILE A 43 -29.09 -24.85 38.66
N ASP A 44 -30.41 -24.74 38.49
CA ASP A 44 -31.34 -25.86 38.39
C ASP A 44 -31.02 -26.66 37.12
N PRO A 45 -30.69 -27.96 37.19
CA PRO A 45 -30.31 -28.76 36.03
C PRO A 45 -31.51 -29.26 35.21
N ALA A 46 -32.73 -28.79 35.46
CA ALA A 46 -33.94 -29.25 34.76
C ALA A 46 -34.84 -28.08 34.30
N LEU A 47 -34.35 -27.25 33.38
CA LEU A 47 -35.23 -26.37 32.61
C LEU A 47 -35.04 -26.56 31.11
N ASP A 48 -36.08 -27.16 30.55
CA ASP A 48 -36.31 -27.51 29.16
C ASP A 48 -36.34 -26.30 28.22
N ASP A 49 -36.09 -26.61 26.94
CA ASP A 49 -36.24 -25.79 25.74
C ASP A 49 -37.56 -24.99 25.73
N GLU A 50 -37.48 -23.65 25.78
CA GLU A 50 -38.49 -22.80 25.17
C GLU A 50 -37.83 -21.69 24.34
N ARG A 51 -37.83 -21.90 23.01
CA ARG A 51 -37.60 -20.86 22.01
C ARG A 51 -38.93 -20.20 21.65
N PRO A 52 -39.06 -18.86 21.70
CA PRO A 52 -40.15 -18.17 21.00
C PRO A 52 -39.85 -18.03 19.50
N ALA A 53 -40.91 -18.18 18.72
CA ALA A 53 -40.95 -18.28 17.27
C ALA A 53 -40.40 -17.06 16.49
N ALA A 54 -39.87 -17.36 15.32
CA ALA A 54 -39.46 -16.41 14.29
C ALA A 54 -40.67 -15.66 13.69
N HIS A 55 -40.51 -14.34 13.51
CA HIS A 55 -41.23 -13.61 12.47
C HIS A 55 -40.34 -13.46 11.24
N HIS A 56 -40.77 -14.11 10.17
CA HIS A 56 -40.24 -14.04 8.81
C HIS A 56 -40.53 -12.69 8.15
N ALA A 57 -39.53 -12.16 7.42
CA ALA A 57 -39.71 -11.64 6.06
C ALA A 57 -38.35 -11.57 5.32
N ALA A 58 -38.18 -12.46 4.32
CA ALA A 58 -37.45 -12.37 3.04
C ALA A 58 -35.97 -11.86 3.01
N ALA A 59 -34.98 -12.46 2.32
CA ALA A 59 -34.96 -13.41 1.22
C ALA A 59 -33.57 -14.08 1.05
N ALA A 60 -33.60 -15.35 0.64
CA ALA A 60 -32.66 -16.21 -0.10
C ALA A 60 -31.24 -15.72 -0.48
N ALA A 61 -30.20 -16.52 -0.17
CA ALA A 61 -29.67 -17.56 -1.08
C ALA A 61 -28.29 -18.15 -0.63
N HIS A 62 -28.16 -19.46 -0.85
CA HIS A 62 -26.94 -20.30 -0.98
C HIS A 62 -26.22 -20.90 0.24
N ASP A 63 -26.57 -22.18 0.46
CA ASP A 63 -25.73 -23.28 0.97
C ASP A 63 -24.38 -23.43 0.24
N ALA A 64 -23.32 -23.67 1.00
CA ALA A 64 -22.20 -24.54 0.61
C ALA A 64 -21.51 -25.11 1.85
N ALA A 65 -21.51 -26.44 1.92
CA ALA A 65 -21.05 -27.26 3.04
C ALA A 65 -19.53 -27.20 3.29
N ARG A 66 -19.15 -27.29 4.57
CA ARG A 66 -17.78 -27.48 5.07
C ARG A 66 -17.30 -28.91 4.79
N PRO A 67 -16.10 -29.16 4.22
CA PRO A 67 -15.59 -30.51 4.06
C PRO A 67 -14.96 -31.07 5.36
N PRO A 68 -15.02 -32.39 5.61
CA PRO A 68 -14.43 -33.07 6.77
C PRO A 68 -12.90 -33.26 6.64
N PRO A 69 -12.17 -33.55 7.74
CA PRO A 69 -10.71 -33.46 7.80
C PRO A 69 -10.04 -34.66 7.12
N ARG A 70 -9.18 -34.40 6.12
CA ARG A 70 -8.30 -35.42 5.53
C ARG A 70 -6.98 -35.53 6.30
N GLY A 71 -6.55 -36.78 6.44
CA GLY A 71 -5.45 -37.23 7.28
C GLY A 71 -4.03 -36.82 6.83
N ARG A 72 -3.10 -37.22 7.69
CA ARG A 72 -1.65 -36.93 7.70
C ARG A 72 -0.96 -37.11 6.33
N PRO A 73 -0.05 -36.21 5.93
CA PRO A 73 0.86 -36.46 4.81
C PRO A 73 2.12 -37.23 5.24
N PRO A 74 2.69 -38.09 4.37
CA PRO A 74 3.93 -38.82 4.61
C PRO A 74 5.19 -37.95 4.37
N LEU A 75 6.28 -38.35 5.02
CA LEU A 75 7.58 -37.68 5.06
C LEU A 75 8.52 -38.18 3.93
N PHE A 76 9.10 -37.24 3.15
CA PHE A 76 10.34 -37.30 2.31
C PHE A 76 10.39 -38.24 1.08
N TYR A 77 11.08 -38.02 -0.05
CA TYR A 77 11.90 -36.95 -0.67
C TYR A 77 11.95 -37.23 -2.21
N THR A 78 11.94 -36.21 -3.09
CA THR A 78 12.94 -35.98 -4.19
C THR A 78 12.53 -34.84 -5.13
N THR A 79 13.55 -34.09 -5.52
CA THR A 79 13.60 -32.90 -6.37
C THR A 79 13.37 -33.20 -7.84
N ILE A 80 12.60 -32.37 -8.56
CA ILE A 80 12.85 -31.91 -9.95
C ILE A 80 12.22 -30.51 -10.08
N ALA A 81 13.00 -29.57 -10.62
CA ALA A 81 12.64 -28.17 -10.83
C ALA A 81 11.86 -27.98 -12.13
N GLN A 82 10.74 -27.25 -12.08
CA GLN A 82 10.14 -26.56 -13.23
C GLN A 82 9.64 -25.18 -12.77
N HIS A 83 10.09 -24.14 -13.46
CA HIS A 83 9.73 -22.73 -13.25
C HIS A 83 8.22 -22.48 -13.36
N PRO A 84 7.64 -21.64 -12.48
CA PRO A 84 6.46 -20.86 -12.81
C PRO A 84 6.75 -19.36 -12.81
N LEU A 85 6.00 -18.69 -13.69
CA LEU A 85 5.95 -17.26 -13.96
C LEU A 85 5.45 -16.47 -12.74
N ASP A 86 6.21 -15.46 -12.32
CA ASP A 86 5.80 -14.52 -11.26
C ASP A 86 4.87 -13.45 -11.83
N ILE A 87 3.60 -13.54 -11.43
CA ILE A 87 2.65 -12.43 -11.39
C ILE A 87 2.86 -11.75 -10.04
N HIS A 88 3.26 -10.47 -10.04
CA HIS A 88 3.42 -9.66 -8.82
C HIS A 88 2.09 -8.97 -8.45
N PRO A 89 1.36 -9.41 -7.41
CA PRO A 89 0.52 -8.54 -6.63
C PRO A 89 1.33 -7.94 -5.46
N HIS A 90 1.09 -6.65 -5.22
CA HIS A 90 1.69 -5.78 -4.20
C HIS A 90 2.17 -6.49 -2.91
N GLY A 91 3.47 -6.39 -2.65
CA GLY A 91 4.11 -6.90 -1.44
C GLY A 91 3.66 -6.16 -0.18
N LEU A 92 2.84 -6.83 0.62
CA LEU A 92 2.81 -6.63 2.08
C LEU A 92 4.15 -7.12 2.64
N PRO A 93 4.77 -6.44 3.62
CA PRO A 93 6.02 -6.91 4.21
C PRO A 93 5.78 -8.28 4.85
N TYR A 94 6.50 -9.28 4.32
CA TYR A 94 6.57 -10.64 4.84
C TYR A 94 7.12 -10.56 6.27
N GLN A 95 6.25 -10.62 7.27
CA GLN A 95 6.69 -10.84 8.65
C GLN A 95 7.23 -12.28 8.72
N PRO A 96 8.47 -12.50 9.14
CA PRO A 96 8.91 -13.85 9.49
C PRO A 96 7.92 -14.40 10.54
N PRO A 97 7.59 -15.70 10.52
CA PRO A 97 6.78 -16.28 11.59
C PRO A 97 7.50 -16.00 12.90
N ALA A 98 6.97 -15.06 13.66
CA ALA A 98 7.43 -14.81 15.00
C ALA A 98 7.16 -16.10 15.76
N ASN A 99 8.21 -16.88 16.02
CA ASN A 99 8.18 -17.91 17.03
C ASN A 99 7.86 -17.19 18.34
N LEU A 100 6.56 -17.09 18.64
CA LEU A 100 6.09 -16.58 19.91
C LEU A 100 6.72 -17.48 20.99
N PRO A 101 7.44 -16.91 21.97
CA PRO A 101 7.97 -17.71 23.04
C PRO A 101 6.81 -18.43 23.72
N VAL A 102 6.96 -19.74 23.90
CA VAL A 102 6.04 -20.55 24.67
C VAL A 102 5.86 -19.88 26.04
N PRO A 103 4.62 -19.70 26.54
CA PRO A 103 4.42 -19.12 27.85
C PRO A 103 5.22 -19.90 28.90
N PRO A 104 5.88 -19.24 29.86
CA PRO A 104 6.71 -19.92 30.85
C PRO A 104 5.85 -20.94 31.60
N ARG A 105 6.33 -22.19 31.64
CA ARG A 105 5.71 -23.23 32.46
C ARG A 105 5.82 -22.82 33.93
N PRO A 106 4.76 -22.95 34.74
CA PRO A 106 4.86 -22.75 36.18
C PRO A 106 5.94 -23.67 36.76
N GLY A 107 6.97 -23.08 37.38
CA GLY A 107 8.01 -23.83 38.11
C GLY A 107 9.42 -23.87 37.51
N LEU A 108 9.67 -23.27 36.33
CA LEU A 108 11.04 -23.15 35.80
C LEU A 108 11.70 -21.84 36.24
N VAL A 109 12.07 -21.77 37.53
CA VAL A 109 12.96 -20.71 38.02
C VAL A 109 14.33 -20.93 37.36
N HIS A 110 14.89 -19.85 36.80
CA HIS A 110 16.22 -19.83 36.20
C HIS A 110 17.26 -20.47 37.13
N LEU A 111 17.77 -21.64 36.77
CA LEU A 111 18.81 -22.36 37.51
C LEU A 111 20.18 -21.64 37.53
N ARG A 112 20.26 -20.42 36.98
CA ARG A 112 21.49 -19.60 36.96
C ARG A 112 21.64 -18.66 38.15
N ASP A 113 20.57 -18.41 38.91
CA ASP A 113 20.63 -17.58 40.12
C ASP A 113 20.69 -18.39 41.43
N ALA A 114 20.65 -19.73 41.33
CA ALA A 114 20.70 -20.65 42.48
C ALA A 114 22.06 -20.64 43.23
N ALA A 115 23.11 -20.05 42.65
CA ALA A 115 24.43 -19.98 43.29
C ALA A 115 24.50 -19.02 44.49
N HIS A 116 23.49 -18.17 44.71
CA HIS A 116 23.49 -17.15 45.78
C HIS A 116 22.47 -17.42 46.89
N GLN A 117 21.72 -18.52 46.85
CA GLN A 117 20.83 -18.88 47.95
C GLN A 117 21.63 -19.51 49.09
N ARG A 118 21.77 -18.77 50.20
CA ARG A 118 22.34 -19.30 51.44
C ARG A 118 21.55 -20.54 51.88
N ARG A 119 22.25 -21.66 51.99
CA ARG A 119 21.74 -22.91 52.55
C ARG A 119 21.35 -22.65 54.01
N ILE A 120 20.05 -22.66 54.33
CA ILE A 120 19.59 -22.58 55.71
C ILE A 120 19.84 -23.95 56.35
N LEU A 121 20.79 -24.02 57.30
CA LEU A 121 20.91 -25.18 58.19
C LEU A 121 19.85 -25.08 59.30
N PRO A 122 19.14 -26.17 59.64
CA PRO A 122 18.28 -26.21 60.81
C PRO A 122 19.17 -26.37 62.06
N GLY A 123 19.28 -25.30 62.85
CA GLY A 123 20.02 -25.31 64.10
C GLY A 123 20.27 -23.89 64.60
N GLY A 124 19.46 -23.46 65.59
CA GLY A 124 19.48 -22.11 66.11
C GLY A 124 20.71 -21.80 66.96
N THR A 125 21.22 -20.59 66.80
CA THR A 125 21.80 -19.78 67.88
C THR A 125 21.42 -18.33 67.60
N GLY A 126 20.91 -17.64 68.62
CA GLY A 126 20.19 -16.37 68.53
C GLY A 126 20.82 -15.31 67.62
N VAL A 127 19.98 -14.71 66.79
CA VAL A 127 20.34 -13.56 65.95
C VAL A 127 20.50 -12.34 66.85
N LYS A 128 21.74 -11.89 67.01
CA LYS A 128 22.09 -10.60 67.61
C LYS A 128 22.67 -9.69 66.53
N ASP A 129 21.92 -9.51 65.44
CA ASP A 129 22.24 -8.52 64.41
C ASP A 129 20.95 -7.82 64.00
N ALA A 130 20.90 -6.50 64.22
CA ALA A 130 19.84 -5.65 63.69
C ALA A 130 19.90 -5.67 62.15
N PRO A 131 18.75 -5.76 61.45
CA PRO A 131 18.77 -5.83 59.99
C PRO A 131 19.33 -4.51 59.45
N LYS A 132 20.41 -4.60 58.67
CA LYS A 132 20.93 -3.45 57.91
C LYS A 132 19.84 -3.01 56.93
N SER A 133 19.48 -1.73 56.96
CA SER A 133 18.55 -1.11 56.03
C SER A 133 19.12 -1.18 54.61
N GLY A 134 18.81 -2.27 53.90
CA GLY A 134 19.06 -2.38 52.47
C GLY A 134 18.12 -1.44 51.73
N ALA A 135 18.57 -0.92 50.59
CA ALA A 135 17.72 -0.15 49.67
C ALA A 135 16.41 -0.91 49.45
N PRO A 136 15.23 -0.22 49.47
CA PRO A 136 13.95 -0.89 49.37
C PRO A 136 13.95 -1.75 48.12
N GLU A 137 13.79 -3.07 48.32
CA GLU A 137 13.56 -4.01 47.24
C GLU A 137 12.40 -3.46 46.41
N VAL A 138 12.59 -3.33 45.10
CA VAL A 138 11.54 -2.77 44.23
C VAL A 138 10.40 -3.79 44.21
N ILE A 139 9.42 -3.58 45.09
CA ILE A 139 8.23 -4.42 45.18
C ILE A 139 7.46 -4.24 43.87
N VAL A 140 7.39 -5.31 43.08
CA VAL A 140 6.55 -5.34 41.88
C VAL A 140 5.11 -5.05 42.32
N PRO A 141 4.41 -4.07 41.73
CA PRO A 141 3.06 -3.74 42.15
C PRO A 141 2.16 -4.97 42.04
N PRO A 142 1.35 -5.27 43.07
CA PRO A 142 0.54 -6.48 43.09
C PRO A 142 -0.51 -6.45 41.98
N VAL A 143 -0.86 -7.62 41.46
CA VAL A 143 -1.98 -7.76 40.53
C VAL A 143 -3.26 -7.52 41.31
N TYR A 144 -4.08 -6.56 40.93
CA TYR A 144 -5.34 -6.27 41.62
C TYR A 144 -6.51 -7.04 40.99
N PHE A 145 -7.33 -7.67 41.83
CA PHE A 145 -8.62 -8.19 41.43
C PHE A 145 -9.65 -7.06 41.23
N PRO A 146 -10.73 -7.30 40.47
CA PRO A 146 -11.88 -6.40 40.45
C PRO A 146 -12.37 -6.12 41.89
N GLY A 147 -12.41 -4.85 42.29
CA GLY A 147 -12.66 -4.44 43.68
C GLY A 147 -11.41 -3.99 44.45
N GLY A 148 -10.24 -3.92 43.80
CA GLY A 148 -9.04 -3.26 44.34
C GLY A 148 -8.29 -4.06 45.40
N LYS A 149 -8.60 -5.35 45.57
CA LYS A 149 -7.85 -6.24 46.46
C LYS A 149 -6.62 -6.78 45.72
N PRO A 150 -5.41 -6.68 46.30
CA PRO A 150 -4.24 -7.24 45.68
C PRO A 150 -4.29 -8.78 45.74
N ALA A 151 -3.81 -9.42 44.69
CA ALA A 151 -3.70 -10.87 44.58
C ALA A 151 -2.45 -11.34 45.30
N ASP A 152 -2.61 -12.32 46.18
CA ASP A 152 -1.52 -12.98 46.92
C ASP A 152 -0.63 -11.99 47.71
N LEU A 153 -1.21 -10.86 48.14
CA LEU A 153 -0.54 -9.88 48.98
C LEU A 153 -1.43 -9.51 50.17
N PHE A 154 -0.93 -9.79 51.37
CA PHE A 154 -1.61 -9.55 52.63
C PHE A 154 -0.70 -8.70 53.54
N PRO A 155 -0.62 -7.37 53.31
CA PRO A 155 0.22 -6.53 54.13
C PRO A 155 -0.33 -6.46 55.56
N TRP A 156 0.55 -6.41 56.55
CA TRP A 156 0.15 -6.16 57.93
C TRP A 156 -0.55 -4.81 58.02
N SER A 157 -1.78 -4.82 58.53
CA SER A 157 -2.66 -3.64 58.56
C SER A 157 -2.76 -2.98 59.94
N GLY A 158 -2.14 -3.57 60.96
CA GLY A 158 -2.24 -3.14 62.36
C GLY A 158 -3.60 -3.39 63.00
N ASN A 159 -4.53 -4.03 62.27
CA ASN A 159 -5.84 -4.43 62.76
C ASN A 159 -6.10 -5.91 62.51
N ASN A 160 -5.03 -6.71 62.47
CA ASN A 160 -5.18 -8.14 62.34
C ASN A 160 -5.67 -8.74 63.68
N ALA A 161 -6.10 -9.99 63.67
CA ALA A 161 -6.63 -10.64 64.88
C ALA A 161 -5.56 -10.75 65.99
N GLU A 162 -4.29 -10.87 65.62
CA GLU A 162 -3.14 -10.88 66.53
C GLU A 162 -2.84 -9.51 67.16
N ASP A 163 -3.19 -8.41 66.50
CA ASP A 163 -2.92 -7.05 67.00
C ASP A 163 -3.95 -6.62 68.06
N ASN A 164 -5.09 -7.31 68.13
CA ASN A 164 -6.16 -7.08 69.10
C ASN A 164 -5.88 -7.86 70.40
N LEU A 165 -5.10 -7.26 71.31
CA LEU A 165 -4.60 -7.83 72.57
C LEU A 165 -5.71 -8.10 73.63
N THR A 166 -6.56 -9.09 73.38
CA THR A 166 -7.54 -9.58 74.36
C THR A 166 -6.85 -10.36 75.48
N GLU A 167 -7.42 -10.35 76.69
CA GLU A 167 -6.87 -11.05 77.86
C GLU A 167 -6.60 -12.54 77.59
N THR A 168 -7.48 -13.19 76.84
CA THR A 168 -7.34 -14.58 76.38
C THR A 168 -6.15 -14.78 75.46
N LEU A 169 -5.91 -13.85 74.53
CA LEU A 169 -4.80 -13.92 73.59
C LEU A 169 -3.45 -13.69 74.28
N VAL A 170 -3.41 -12.75 75.24
CA VAL A 170 -2.22 -12.43 76.03
C VAL A 170 -1.82 -13.60 76.94
N LYS A 171 -2.79 -14.29 77.55
CA LYS A 171 -2.53 -15.42 78.45
C LYS A 171 -2.28 -16.75 77.75
N ALA A 172 -2.97 -17.03 76.63
CA ALA A 172 -2.92 -18.32 75.96
C ALA A 172 -2.13 -18.33 74.63
N GLY A 173 -1.75 -17.15 74.12
CA GLY A 173 -1.06 -16.98 72.85
C GLY A 173 -1.98 -17.03 71.62
N VAL A 174 -1.43 -16.62 70.46
CA VAL A 174 -2.09 -16.74 69.15
C VAL A 174 -1.78 -18.13 68.58
N SER A 175 -2.81 -18.87 68.18
CA SER A 175 -2.65 -20.16 67.49
C SER A 175 -3.31 -20.11 66.12
N ASN A 176 -2.54 -20.40 65.07
CA ASN A 176 -3.06 -20.61 63.73
C ASN A 176 -3.73 -21.97 63.65
N LYS A 177 -5.01 -22.03 64.02
CA LYS A 177 -5.79 -23.26 63.89
C LYS A 177 -5.99 -23.56 62.40
N PRO A 178 -5.69 -24.78 61.95
CA PRO A 178 -5.96 -25.15 60.56
C PRO A 178 -7.45 -25.02 60.30
N GLN A 179 -7.83 -24.30 59.24
CA GLN A 179 -9.24 -24.15 58.86
C GLN A 179 -9.84 -25.46 58.37
N ILE A 180 -9.00 -26.43 57.99
CA ILE A 180 -9.39 -27.71 57.41
C ILE A 180 -8.86 -28.82 58.33
N MET A 181 -9.75 -29.66 58.86
CA MET A 181 -9.43 -30.72 59.83
C MET A 181 -8.42 -31.78 59.32
N ASN A 182 -8.22 -31.87 58.01
CA ASN A 182 -7.44 -32.90 57.32
C ASN A 182 -6.45 -32.29 56.31
N GLU A 183 -5.80 -31.18 56.66
CA GLU A 183 -4.90 -30.44 55.76
C GLU A 183 -3.74 -31.27 55.18
N SER A 184 -3.27 -32.28 55.94
CA SER A 184 -2.15 -33.15 55.54
C SER A 184 -2.58 -34.35 54.70
N ASN A 185 -3.88 -34.56 54.48
CA ASN A 185 -4.38 -35.73 53.76
C ASN A 185 -4.30 -35.56 52.24
N THR A 186 -4.13 -36.67 51.52
CA THR A 186 -4.14 -36.66 50.07
C THR A 186 -5.55 -36.48 49.50
N ALA A 187 -5.71 -35.59 48.51
CA ALA A 187 -6.95 -35.44 47.75
C ALA A 187 -7.16 -36.55 46.69
N ARG A 188 -6.25 -37.52 46.58
CA ARG A 188 -6.31 -38.58 45.56
C ARG A 188 -7.63 -39.35 45.56
N PRO A 189 -8.18 -39.85 46.69
CA PRO A 189 -9.44 -40.60 46.69
C PRO A 189 -10.62 -39.77 46.15
N SER A 190 -10.64 -38.47 46.45
CA SER A 190 -11.72 -37.54 46.05
C SER A 190 -11.63 -37.11 44.58
N LEU A 191 -10.43 -37.03 44.01
CA LEU A 191 -10.20 -36.51 42.65
C LEU A 191 -10.04 -37.61 41.59
N ILE A 192 -9.58 -38.81 41.97
CA ILE A 192 -9.20 -39.84 40.99
C ILE A 192 -10.36 -40.28 40.10
N ASN A 193 -11.58 -40.32 40.61
CA ASN A 193 -12.76 -40.69 39.82
C ASN A 193 -13.12 -39.61 38.79
N ASN A 194 -12.94 -38.33 39.14
CA ASN A 194 -13.16 -37.20 38.24
C ASN A 194 -12.08 -37.14 37.13
N LEU A 195 -10.84 -37.50 37.45
CA LEU A 195 -9.74 -37.54 36.48
C LEU A 195 -9.76 -38.77 35.57
N LYS A 196 -10.24 -39.92 36.08
CA LYS A 196 -10.40 -41.15 35.29
C LYS A 196 -11.63 -41.12 34.38
N ASN A 197 -12.64 -40.33 34.73
CA ASN A 197 -13.80 -40.12 33.87
C ASN A 197 -13.41 -39.33 32.61
N LYS A 198 -13.85 -39.79 31.43
CA LYS A 198 -13.53 -39.17 30.13
C LYS A 198 -14.01 -37.72 30.02
N SER A 199 -15.09 -37.36 30.71
CA SER A 199 -15.64 -36.00 30.68
C SER A 199 -14.82 -34.99 31.48
N GLY A 200 -14.21 -35.38 32.61
CA GLY A 200 -13.54 -34.46 33.53
C GLY A 200 -12.38 -33.68 32.91
N LEU A 201 -11.51 -34.39 32.17
CA LEU A 201 -10.41 -33.74 31.45
C LEU A 201 -10.90 -32.85 30.30
N SER A 202 -11.96 -33.28 29.60
CA SER A 202 -12.55 -32.48 28.53
C SER A 202 -13.15 -31.18 29.06
N THR A 203 -13.86 -31.22 30.19
CA THR A 203 -14.46 -30.04 30.81
C THR A 203 -13.39 -29.04 31.27
N LEU A 204 -12.31 -29.51 31.90
CA LEU A 204 -11.18 -28.66 32.27
C LEU A 204 -10.52 -28.01 31.05
N SER A 205 -10.32 -28.78 29.98
CA SER A 205 -9.77 -28.26 28.72
C SER A 205 -10.65 -27.14 28.16
N THR A 206 -11.97 -27.36 28.06
CA THR A 206 -12.92 -26.36 27.55
C THR A 206 -12.92 -25.10 28.41
N LEU A 207 -12.91 -25.24 29.74
CA LEU A 207 -12.84 -24.10 30.67
C LEU A 207 -11.55 -23.29 30.45
N PHE A 208 -10.40 -23.96 30.37
CA PHE A 208 -9.12 -23.28 30.14
C PHE A 208 -9.08 -22.57 28.79
N VAL A 209 -9.62 -23.19 27.73
CA VAL A 209 -9.75 -22.53 26.42
C VAL A 209 -10.62 -21.29 26.53
N ALA A 210 -11.79 -21.36 27.17
CA ALA A 210 -12.67 -20.21 27.37
C ALA A 210 -12.00 -19.09 28.18
N VAL A 211 -11.23 -19.43 29.22
CA VAL A 211 -10.45 -18.46 30.01
C VAL A 211 -9.36 -17.81 29.16
N LEU A 212 -8.65 -18.58 28.33
CA LEU A 212 -7.61 -18.08 27.43
C LEU A 212 -8.20 -17.16 26.36
N GLU A 213 -9.35 -17.52 25.78
CA GLU A 213 -10.08 -16.67 24.82
C GLU A 213 -10.52 -15.36 25.47
N LYS A 214 -11.12 -15.42 26.66
CA LYS A 214 -11.53 -14.22 27.40
C LYS A 214 -10.33 -13.34 27.74
N ARG A 215 -9.22 -13.93 28.21
CA ARG A 215 -7.96 -13.22 28.45
C ARG A 215 -7.46 -12.54 27.18
N GLN A 216 -7.45 -13.25 26.05
CA GLN A 216 -7.03 -12.70 24.77
C GLN A 216 -7.93 -11.54 24.33
N GLN A 217 -9.25 -11.66 24.47
CA GLN A 217 -10.21 -10.61 24.13
C GLN A 217 -10.01 -9.35 24.99
N THR A 218 -9.78 -9.51 26.29
CA THR A 218 -9.50 -8.38 27.20
C THR A 218 -8.15 -7.73 26.96
N GLY A 219 -7.17 -8.49 26.44
CA GLY A 219 -5.84 -7.97 26.09
C GLY A 219 -5.78 -7.24 24.73
N ARG A 220 -6.88 -7.21 23.97
CA ARG A 220 -6.95 -6.49 22.69
C ARG A 220 -7.36 -5.04 22.91
N LEU A 221 -6.78 -4.13 22.14
CA LEU A 221 -7.20 -2.73 22.08
C LEU A 221 -8.59 -2.65 21.43
N GLN A 222 -9.63 -2.49 22.23
CA GLN A 222 -11.03 -2.39 21.75
C GLN A 222 -11.42 -0.96 21.34
N THR A 223 -10.60 0.04 21.67
CA THR A 223 -10.92 1.45 21.39
C THR A 223 -10.77 1.77 19.92
N PRO A 224 -11.76 2.43 19.28
CA PRO A 224 -11.62 2.89 17.90
C PRO A 224 -10.51 3.95 17.77
N ASN A 225 -9.95 4.08 16.57
CA ASN A 225 -8.89 5.04 16.30
C ASN A 225 -9.38 6.49 16.47
N THR A 226 -8.73 7.25 17.35
CA THR A 226 -9.04 8.67 17.63
C THR A 226 -8.18 9.66 16.84
N PHE A 227 -7.31 9.17 15.95
CA PHE A 227 -6.39 10.01 15.17
C PHE A 227 -7.15 11.00 14.28
N LYS A 228 -6.86 12.29 14.50
CA LYS A 228 -7.28 13.39 13.62
C LYS A 228 -6.03 14.10 13.11
N PRO A 229 -5.98 14.46 11.82
CA PRO A 229 -4.87 15.21 11.28
C PRO A 229 -4.85 16.60 11.92
N PRO A 230 -3.67 17.21 12.02
CA PRO A 230 -3.54 18.59 12.45
C PRO A 230 -4.53 19.52 11.71
N PRO A 231 -5.32 20.34 12.43
CA PRO A 231 -6.25 21.27 11.80
C PRO A 231 -5.49 22.39 11.11
N ARG A 232 -6.02 22.87 9.97
CA ARG A 232 -5.52 24.06 9.30
C ARG A 232 -6.27 25.29 9.80
N LEU A 233 -5.53 26.30 10.25
CA LEU A 233 -6.08 27.55 10.79
C LEU A 233 -5.56 28.74 10.00
N THR A 234 -6.43 29.70 9.71
CA THR A 234 -6.03 30.98 9.12
C THR A 234 -5.28 31.79 10.18
N LEU A 235 -4.01 32.05 9.92
CA LEU A 235 -3.14 32.85 10.79
C LEU A 235 -2.83 34.18 10.11
N ARG A 236 -2.52 35.22 10.90
CA ARG A 236 -1.97 36.48 10.38
C ARG A 236 -0.60 36.24 9.78
N ASP A 237 -0.19 37.05 8.81
CA ASP A 237 1.07 36.85 8.08
C ASP A 237 2.29 36.82 9.02
N SER A 238 2.37 37.72 10.01
CA SER A 238 3.45 37.73 11.01
C SER A 238 3.49 36.44 11.84
N THR A 239 2.34 35.94 12.26
CA THR A 239 2.24 34.68 13.02
C THR A 239 2.54 33.45 12.17
N ARG A 240 2.18 33.47 10.88
CA ARG A 240 2.54 32.42 9.92
C ARG A 240 4.05 32.40 9.69
N GLU A 241 4.66 33.57 9.55
CA GLU A 241 6.11 33.70 9.34
C GLU A 241 6.89 33.19 10.55
N GLN A 242 6.52 33.60 11.76
CA GLN A 242 7.11 33.08 13.00
C GLN A 242 6.93 31.56 13.11
N TRP A 243 5.75 31.03 12.76
CA TRP A 243 5.51 29.59 12.78
C TRP A 243 6.44 28.81 11.84
N LEU A 244 6.73 29.37 10.66
CA LEU A 244 7.67 28.75 9.71
C LEU A 244 9.12 28.83 10.20
N HIS A 245 9.52 29.92 10.86
CA HIS A 245 10.83 30.00 11.53
C HIS A 245 10.95 29.00 12.70
N ASP A 246 9.89 28.86 13.49
CA ASP A 246 9.78 27.83 14.52
C ASP A 246 9.85 26.41 13.91
N LEU A 247 9.30 26.22 12.70
CA LEU A 247 9.39 24.96 11.97
C LEU A 247 10.83 24.71 11.47
N ALA A 248 11.59 25.73 11.10
CA ALA A 248 13.00 25.58 10.74
C ALA A 248 13.88 25.23 11.95
N ASN A 249 13.52 25.69 13.15
CA ASN A 249 14.31 25.46 14.37
C ASN A 249 14.15 24.01 14.91
N PRO A 250 15.23 23.19 14.93
CA PRO A 250 15.18 21.82 15.45
C PRO A 250 14.78 21.72 16.92
N ASN A 251 15.05 22.75 17.73
CA ASN A 251 14.76 22.77 19.16
C ASN A 251 13.26 22.94 19.46
N THR A 252 12.48 23.43 18.49
CA THR A 252 11.03 23.53 18.64
C THR A 252 10.37 22.17 18.38
N GLY A 253 9.69 21.61 19.38
CA GLY A 253 9.00 20.34 19.25
C GLY A 253 7.76 20.37 18.34
N LEU A 254 7.61 19.36 17.48
CA LEU A 254 6.50 19.25 16.51
C LEU A 254 5.11 19.16 17.18
N ARG A 255 5.01 18.63 18.41
CA ARG A 255 3.75 18.56 19.17
C ARG A 255 3.14 19.95 19.42
N ARG A 256 3.99 20.99 19.55
CA ARG A 256 3.53 22.37 19.68
C ARG A 256 2.96 22.87 18.35
N LEU A 257 3.70 22.63 17.26
CA LEU A 257 3.37 23.13 15.92
C LEU A 257 2.17 22.41 15.30
N SER A 258 1.96 21.13 15.61
CA SER A 258 0.85 20.32 15.08
C SER A 258 -0.53 20.75 15.56
N ARG A 259 -0.62 21.64 16.57
CA ARG A 259 -1.90 22.16 17.07
C ARG A 259 -2.56 23.12 16.08
N THR A 260 -1.76 23.85 15.32
CA THR A 260 -2.21 24.92 14.41
C THR A 260 -1.31 24.96 13.19
N ILE A 261 -1.70 24.29 12.11
CA ILE A 261 -0.99 24.41 10.82
C ILE A 261 -1.52 25.62 10.06
N PRO A 262 -0.68 26.56 9.59
CA PRO A 262 -1.14 27.72 8.85
C PRO A 262 -1.87 27.34 7.55
N HIS A 263 -2.98 28.02 7.26
CA HIS A 263 -3.65 27.93 5.97
C HIS A 263 -2.87 28.70 4.87
N GLY A 264 -3.09 28.35 3.60
CA GLY A 264 -2.51 29.05 2.44
C GLY A 264 -1.12 28.58 2.01
N LEU A 265 -0.54 27.59 2.70
CA LEU A 265 0.67 26.89 2.26
C LEU A 265 0.27 25.67 1.44
N THR A 266 0.24 25.78 0.12
CA THR A 266 -0.18 24.70 -0.79
C THR A 266 0.76 24.58 -2.00
N GLY A 267 0.85 23.38 -2.58
CA GLY A 267 1.61 23.11 -3.80
C GLY A 267 3.05 23.67 -3.78
N LYS A 268 3.41 24.39 -4.84
CA LYS A 268 4.73 25.02 -5.04
C LYS A 268 5.09 25.98 -3.92
N VAL A 269 4.16 26.82 -3.45
CA VAL A 269 4.40 27.83 -2.41
C VAL A 269 4.87 27.17 -1.10
N LEU A 270 4.32 26.00 -0.75
CA LEU A 270 4.75 25.26 0.42
C LEU A 270 6.23 24.85 0.31
N LEU A 271 6.64 24.34 -0.85
CA LEU A 271 8.01 23.87 -1.10
C LEU A 271 8.99 25.06 -1.14
N GLU A 272 8.59 26.18 -1.75
CA GLU A 272 9.36 27.42 -1.77
C GLU A 272 9.59 27.97 -0.37
N GLN A 273 8.57 27.97 0.50
CA GLN A 273 8.73 28.39 1.90
C GLN A 273 9.67 27.47 2.67
N CYS A 274 9.62 26.15 2.42
CA CYS A 274 10.55 25.21 3.03
C CYS A 274 12.00 25.48 2.60
N LEU A 275 12.21 25.72 1.30
CA LEU A 275 13.51 26.06 0.74
C LEU A 275 14.03 27.40 1.28
N ASN A 276 13.23 28.46 1.21
CA ASN A 276 13.65 29.81 1.56
C ASN A 276 13.99 29.98 3.05
N LYS A 277 13.38 29.16 3.93
CA LYS A 277 13.65 29.17 5.37
C LYS A 277 14.58 28.05 5.83
N ASN A 278 15.17 27.29 4.90
CA ASN A 278 16.06 26.16 5.18
C ASN A 278 15.46 25.17 6.19
N ILE A 279 14.19 24.81 6.01
CA ILE A 279 13.50 23.88 6.91
C ILE A 279 14.14 22.49 6.80
N PRO A 280 14.48 21.80 7.91
CA PRO A 280 15.06 20.46 7.82
C PRO A 280 14.17 19.47 7.05
N LEU A 281 14.75 18.64 6.18
CA LEU A 281 14.02 17.74 5.27
C LEU A 281 12.94 16.88 5.97
N PRO A 282 13.19 16.24 7.13
CA PRO A 282 12.15 15.46 7.81
C PRO A 282 10.94 16.30 8.25
N ARG A 283 11.17 17.57 8.63
CA ARG A 283 10.12 18.51 9.04
C ARG A 283 9.37 19.07 7.84
N ALA A 284 10.05 19.30 6.72
CA ALA A 284 9.42 19.67 5.45
C ALA A 284 8.52 18.54 4.92
N LEU A 285 8.98 17.28 4.97
CA LEU A 285 8.17 16.12 4.61
C LEU A 285 6.96 15.94 5.53
N TRP A 286 7.15 16.14 6.83
CA TRP A 286 6.04 16.15 7.79
C TRP A 286 4.99 17.21 7.44
N LEU A 287 5.42 18.45 7.15
CA LEU A 287 4.53 19.53 6.73
C LEU A 287 3.80 19.18 5.44
N ALA A 288 4.50 18.69 4.42
CA ALA A 288 3.91 18.27 3.14
C ALA A 288 2.84 17.18 3.34
N LYS A 289 3.12 16.17 4.18
CA LYS A 289 2.14 15.13 4.53
C LYS A 289 0.94 15.69 5.29
N CYS A 290 1.15 16.61 6.24
CA CYS A 290 0.06 17.23 6.99
C CYS A 290 -0.83 18.15 6.14
N VAL A 291 -0.25 18.89 5.20
CA VAL A 291 -1.03 19.69 4.24
C VAL A 291 -1.73 18.78 3.25
N GLY A 292 -1.01 17.80 2.69
CA GLY A 292 -1.53 16.86 1.70
C GLY A 292 -2.71 16.03 2.22
N ILE A 293 -2.68 15.53 3.45
CA ILE A 293 -3.82 14.79 4.01
C ILE A 293 -5.07 15.68 4.17
N ASN A 294 -4.89 16.96 4.47
CA ASN A 294 -5.99 17.91 4.60
C ASN A 294 -6.59 18.26 3.23
N GLU A 295 -5.76 18.47 2.21
CA GLU A 295 -6.22 18.69 0.83
C GLU A 295 -6.88 17.44 0.25
N LEU A 296 -6.28 16.28 0.44
CA LEU A 296 -6.81 15.01 -0.04
C LEU A 296 -8.19 14.72 0.58
N ARG A 297 -8.40 15.03 1.86
CA ARG A 297 -9.74 14.95 2.49
C ARG A 297 -10.75 15.88 1.83
N ALA A 298 -10.34 17.08 1.44
CA ALA A 298 -11.21 18.00 0.72
C ALA A 298 -11.55 17.49 -0.70
N HIS A 299 -10.58 16.90 -1.39
CA HIS A 299 -10.76 16.30 -2.71
C HIS A 299 -11.59 15.01 -2.68
N LYS A 300 -11.46 14.17 -1.65
CA LYS A 300 -12.28 12.96 -1.49
C LYS A 300 -13.78 13.25 -1.37
N ARG A 301 -14.16 14.42 -0.81
CA ARG A 301 -15.56 14.86 -0.82
C ARG A 301 -16.12 15.10 -2.23
N LYS A 302 -15.25 15.23 -3.23
CA LYS A 302 -15.61 15.35 -4.66
C LYS A 302 -15.55 14.00 -5.41
N GLY A 303 -15.36 12.87 -4.74
CA GLY A 303 -15.37 11.51 -5.32
C GLY A 303 -14.00 10.86 -5.56
N GLN A 304 -13.99 9.62 -6.07
CA GLN A 304 -12.79 8.78 -6.26
C GLN A 304 -11.72 9.44 -7.17
N ALA A 305 -12.16 10.08 -8.25
CA ALA A 305 -11.29 10.83 -9.17
C ALA A 305 -10.54 11.98 -8.46
N GLY A 306 -11.05 12.47 -7.34
CA GLY A 306 -10.43 13.52 -6.54
C GLY A 306 -9.05 13.15 -5.99
N THR A 307 -8.80 11.88 -5.70
CA THR A 307 -7.49 11.42 -5.16
C THR A 307 -6.42 11.39 -6.24
N VAL A 308 -6.75 10.80 -7.41
CA VAL A 308 -5.83 10.71 -8.56
C VAL A 308 -5.52 12.10 -9.11
N THR A 309 -6.54 12.95 -9.24
CA THR A 309 -6.36 14.35 -9.69
C THR A 309 -5.52 15.17 -8.73
N TRP A 310 -5.69 14.98 -7.42
CA TRP A 310 -4.83 15.63 -6.42
C TRP A 310 -3.38 15.16 -6.54
N GLY A 311 -3.13 13.85 -6.66
CA GLY A 311 -1.78 13.30 -6.80
C GLY A 311 -1.03 13.86 -8.02
N ARG A 312 -1.71 13.95 -9.17
CA ARG A 312 -1.15 14.59 -10.37
C ARG A 312 -0.89 16.07 -10.18
N GLY A 313 -1.85 16.83 -9.64
CA GLY A 313 -1.67 18.27 -9.39
C GLY A 313 -0.57 18.58 -8.37
N TRP A 314 -0.41 17.74 -7.36
CA TRP A 314 0.71 17.81 -6.40
C TRP A 314 2.05 17.52 -7.09
N THR A 315 2.12 16.48 -7.92
CA THR A 315 3.32 16.14 -8.69
C THR A 315 3.73 17.29 -9.61
N SER A 316 2.80 17.87 -10.37
CA SER A 316 3.08 19.05 -11.20
C SER A 316 3.50 20.27 -10.37
N SER A 317 3.03 20.43 -9.14
CA SER A 317 3.50 21.50 -8.25
C SER A 317 4.96 21.30 -7.81
N VAL A 318 5.39 20.06 -7.62
CA VAL A 318 6.78 19.69 -7.31
C VAL A 318 7.67 19.92 -8.54
N GLU A 319 7.21 19.55 -9.73
CA GLU A 319 7.89 19.82 -11.01
C GLU A 319 8.12 21.33 -11.20
N GLN A 320 7.06 22.14 -11.08
CA GLN A 320 7.16 23.61 -11.19
C GLN A 320 8.04 24.26 -10.11
N PHE A 321 8.15 23.64 -8.94
CA PHE A 321 9.06 24.07 -7.90
C PHE A 321 10.51 23.81 -8.33
N ILE A 322 10.83 22.60 -8.80
CA ILE A 322 12.17 22.24 -9.26
C ILE A 322 12.56 23.10 -10.48
N ASP A 323 11.68 23.23 -11.47
CA ASP A 323 11.91 24.10 -12.64
C ASP A 323 12.16 25.56 -12.23
N GLY A 324 11.42 26.07 -11.25
CA GLY A 324 11.64 27.39 -10.69
C GLY A 324 13.04 27.54 -10.08
N VAL A 325 13.52 26.53 -9.36
CA VAL A 325 14.87 26.54 -8.78
C VAL A 325 15.93 26.41 -9.88
N ILE A 326 15.72 25.56 -10.89
CA ILE A 326 16.61 25.39 -12.04
C ILE A 326 16.74 26.70 -12.83
N ALA A 327 15.65 27.44 -13.01
CA ALA A 327 15.67 28.72 -13.71
C ALA A 327 16.58 29.77 -13.03
N THR A 328 16.71 29.71 -11.70
CA THR A 328 17.57 30.63 -10.92
C THR A 328 19.05 30.22 -10.86
N ILE A 329 19.43 29.09 -11.48
CA ILE A 329 20.84 28.65 -11.50
C ILE A 329 21.70 29.70 -12.21
N GLY A 330 22.81 30.09 -11.57
CA GLY A 330 23.68 31.17 -12.01
C GLY A 330 23.49 32.48 -11.24
N GLN A 331 22.47 32.56 -10.39
CA GLN A 331 22.20 33.71 -9.53
C GLN A 331 22.47 33.38 -8.06
N GLY A 332 23.25 34.22 -7.37
CA GLY A 332 23.55 34.07 -5.93
C GLY A 332 24.05 32.67 -5.53
N ASP A 333 23.70 32.26 -4.31
CA ASP A 333 24.02 30.92 -3.77
C ASP A 333 23.02 29.86 -4.27
N TRP A 334 23.01 29.60 -5.58
CA TRP A 334 22.11 28.62 -6.18
C TRP A 334 22.45 27.16 -5.83
N LYS A 335 23.73 26.84 -5.52
CA LYS A 335 24.18 25.45 -5.27
C LYS A 335 23.52 24.81 -4.04
N PRO A 336 23.48 25.44 -2.85
CA PRO A 336 22.74 24.90 -1.70
C PRO A 336 21.24 24.78 -2.00
N ARG A 337 20.68 25.75 -2.74
CA ARG A 337 19.24 25.80 -3.04
C ARG A 337 18.80 24.63 -3.93
N ILE A 338 19.52 24.38 -5.03
CA ILE A 338 19.22 23.24 -5.90
C ILE A 338 19.49 21.91 -5.18
N THR A 339 20.52 21.84 -4.34
CA THR A 339 20.82 20.63 -3.55
C THR A 339 19.65 20.30 -2.63
N TYR A 340 19.16 21.29 -1.87
CA TYR A 340 17.99 21.12 -1.00
C TYR A 340 16.74 20.72 -1.80
N ALA A 341 16.47 21.39 -2.92
CA ALA A 341 15.31 21.11 -3.76
C ALA A 341 15.32 19.67 -4.30
N LEU A 342 16.46 19.21 -4.83
CA LEU A 342 16.62 17.84 -5.33
C LEU A 342 16.54 16.80 -4.21
N GLN A 343 17.13 17.06 -3.04
CA GLN A 343 17.00 16.17 -1.88
C GLN A 343 15.55 16.05 -1.43
N LEU A 344 14.84 17.18 -1.29
CA LEU A 344 13.43 17.19 -0.91
C LEU A 344 12.57 16.43 -1.91
N ALA A 345 12.72 16.69 -3.22
CA ALA A 345 12.02 15.97 -4.27
C ALA A 345 12.32 14.46 -4.24
N THR A 346 13.59 14.09 -4.02
CA THR A 346 13.99 12.68 -3.91
C THR A 346 13.33 12.00 -2.71
N HIS A 347 13.21 12.68 -1.57
CA HIS A 347 12.49 12.13 -0.43
C HIS A 347 10.98 12.01 -0.68
N LEU A 348 10.36 12.98 -1.36
CA LEU A 348 8.96 12.89 -1.77
C LEU A 348 8.71 11.69 -2.69
N TYR A 349 9.60 11.47 -3.66
CA TYR A 349 9.57 10.32 -4.56
C TYR A 349 9.70 8.99 -3.80
N LYS A 350 10.73 8.84 -2.94
CA LYS A 350 10.97 7.62 -2.16
C LYS A 350 9.82 7.25 -1.22
N GLU A 351 9.08 8.24 -0.75
CA GLU A 351 7.92 8.05 0.13
C GLU A 351 6.62 7.82 -0.65
N HIS A 352 6.69 7.63 -1.97
CA HIS A 352 5.56 7.48 -2.89
C HIS A 352 4.50 8.58 -2.72
N LEU A 353 4.98 9.82 -2.56
CA LEU A 353 4.13 11.01 -2.48
C LEU A 353 3.94 11.68 -3.84
N LEU A 354 4.49 11.13 -4.91
CA LEU A 354 4.38 11.63 -6.28
C LEU A 354 3.69 10.57 -7.17
N ASP A 355 3.15 11.00 -8.31
CA ASP A 355 2.81 10.10 -9.42
C ASP A 355 4.13 9.72 -10.10
N ASP A 356 4.66 8.55 -9.73
CA ASP A 356 6.00 8.09 -10.12
C ASP A 356 6.16 8.03 -11.65
N ASP A 357 5.14 7.59 -12.38
CA ASP A 357 5.22 7.50 -13.83
C ASP A 357 5.26 8.87 -14.50
N HIS A 358 4.40 9.78 -14.04
CA HIS A 358 4.38 11.15 -14.52
C HIS A 358 5.70 11.88 -14.25
N PHE A 359 6.20 11.78 -13.02
CA PHE A 359 7.41 12.47 -12.59
C PHE A 359 8.66 11.97 -13.33
N LEU A 360 8.79 10.66 -13.53
CA LEU A 360 9.92 10.10 -14.28
C LEU A 360 9.87 10.43 -15.78
N ASP A 361 8.67 10.49 -16.38
CA ASP A 361 8.52 10.95 -17.77
C ASP A 361 8.92 12.42 -17.90
N TRP A 362 8.53 13.28 -16.95
CA TRP A 362 8.95 14.68 -16.89
C TRP A 362 10.48 14.83 -16.82
N ILE A 363 11.18 14.01 -16.03
CA ILE A 363 12.66 14.02 -15.98
C ILE A 363 13.28 13.70 -17.35
N VAL A 364 12.78 12.69 -18.04
CA VAL A 364 13.30 12.28 -19.36
C VAL A 364 13.01 13.35 -20.43
N ASP A 365 11.84 13.97 -20.37
CA ASP A 365 11.46 15.06 -21.27
C ASP A 365 12.25 16.34 -21.01
N GLY A 366 12.53 16.65 -19.73
CA GLY A 366 13.42 17.74 -19.34
C GLY A 366 14.82 17.57 -19.90
N LEU A 367 15.39 16.36 -19.83
CA LEU A 367 16.70 16.06 -20.43
C LEU A 367 16.73 16.19 -21.97
N GLY A 368 15.63 15.79 -22.63
CA GLY A 368 15.52 15.88 -24.09
C GLY A 368 15.37 17.32 -24.61
N SER A 369 14.66 18.16 -23.85
CA SER A 369 14.29 19.52 -24.23
C SER A 369 15.20 20.62 -23.66
N CYS A 370 16.08 20.31 -22.70
CA CYS A 370 16.90 21.31 -22.06
C CYS A 370 17.91 21.99 -23.02
N PRO A 371 18.20 23.29 -22.81
CA PRO A 371 19.30 23.96 -23.49
C PRO A 371 20.67 23.43 -23.01
N SER A 372 21.71 23.57 -23.84
CA SER A 372 23.06 23.05 -23.55
C SER A 372 23.64 23.57 -22.23
N GLU A 373 23.35 24.82 -21.87
CA GLU A 373 23.78 25.45 -20.61
C GLU A 373 23.17 24.80 -19.35
N ARG A 374 22.00 24.16 -19.49
CA ARG A 374 21.29 23.47 -18.40
C ARG A 374 21.42 21.95 -18.49
N LEU A 375 22.15 21.41 -19.47
CA LEU A 375 22.29 19.97 -19.64
C LEU A 375 22.92 19.30 -18.40
N PHE A 376 23.90 19.95 -17.77
CA PHE A 376 24.59 19.39 -16.60
C PHE A 376 23.63 19.08 -15.43
N ILE A 377 22.60 19.92 -15.20
CA ILE A 377 21.67 19.73 -14.09
C ILE A 377 20.69 18.59 -14.40
N TRP A 378 20.22 18.47 -15.64
CA TRP A 378 19.36 17.35 -16.03
C TRP A 378 20.10 16.01 -16.04
N LEU A 379 21.39 16.01 -16.42
CA LEU A 379 22.26 14.85 -16.26
C LEU A 379 22.46 14.47 -14.79
N LEU A 380 22.56 15.45 -13.89
CA LEU A 380 22.60 15.21 -12.45
C LEU A 380 21.30 14.59 -11.95
N ILE A 381 20.15 15.17 -12.31
CA ILE A 381 18.83 14.70 -11.89
C ILE A 381 18.62 13.26 -12.34
N VAL A 382 18.77 12.94 -13.63
CA VAL A 382 18.54 11.58 -14.13
C VAL A 382 19.53 10.56 -13.56
N SER A 383 20.72 11.00 -13.15
CA SER A 383 21.75 10.13 -12.56
C SER A 383 21.52 9.81 -11.08
N ILE A 384 20.58 10.49 -10.40
CA ILE A 384 20.16 10.15 -9.04
C ILE A 384 19.77 8.66 -9.02
N SER A 385 20.38 7.90 -8.10
CA SER A 385 20.34 6.43 -8.16
C SER A 385 18.95 5.81 -8.24
N HIS A 386 17.94 6.43 -7.62
CA HIS A 386 16.56 5.92 -7.60
C HIS A 386 15.92 6.17 -8.96
N TYR A 387 15.95 7.42 -9.44
CA TYR A 387 15.42 7.77 -10.76
C TYR A 387 16.11 6.99 -11.89
N TRP A 388 17.44 6.86 -11.83
CA TRP A 388 18.18 6.07 -12.82
C TRP A 388 17.69 4.63 -12.88
N ALA A 389 17.52 3.98 -11.72
CA ALA A 389 17.09 2.59 -11.66
C ALA A 389 15.71 2.39 -12.29
N ASP A 390 14.77 3.29 -11.97
CA ASP A 390 13.37 3.17 -12.37
C ASP A 390 13.08 3.66 -13.81
N VAL A 391 13.83 4.66 -14.30
CA VAL A 391 13.78 5.06 -15.71
C VAL A 391 14.34 3.95 -16.61
N SER A 392 15.46 3.35 -16.20
CA SER A 392 16.16 2.39 -17.05
C SER A 392 15.57 0.97 -16.96
N CYS A 393 14.86 0.60 -15.89
CA CYS A 393 14.20 -0.72 -15.80
C CYS A 393 13.06 -0.87 -16.83
N CYS A 394 12.39 0.22 -17.19
CA CYS A 394 11.30 0.22 -18.16
C CYS A 394 11.84 0.43 -19.58
N ARG A 395 11.57 -0.51 -20.49
CA ARG A 395 12.03 -0.41 -21.89
C ARG A 395 11.56 0.86 -22.60
N ARG A 396 10.30 1.28 -22.38
CA ARG A 396 9.72 2.48 -23.01
C ARG A 396 10.44 3.76 -22.57
N ARG A 397 10.60 3.96 -21.25
CA ARG A 397 11.32 5.12 -20.69
C ARG A 397 12.81 5.06 -20.99
N GLY A 398 13.44 3.91 -20.83
CA GLY A 398 14.84 3.69 -21.16
C GLY A 398 15.15 3.96 -22.64
N LYS A 399 14.24 3.65 -23.57
CA LYS A 399 14.34 4.03 -24.99
C LYS A 399 14.42 5.55 -25.13
N ARG A 400 13.45 6.26 -24.56
CA ARG A 400 13.37 7.74 -24.61
C ARG A 400 14.62 8.37 -23.98
N LEU A 401 15.07 7.84 -22.84
CA LEU A 401 16.32 8.26 -22.19
C LEU A 401 17.53 8.11 -23.12
N ALA A 402 17.68 6.95 -23.75
CA ALA A 402 18.77 6.69 -24.69
C ALA A 402 18.75 7.67 -25.87
N GLU A 403 17.58 7.87 -26.49
CA GLU A 403 17.38 8.82 -27.59
C GLU A 403 17.69 10.26 -27.15
N SER A 404 17.22 10.69 -25.97
CA SER A 404 17.52 12.02 -25.42
C SER A 404 19.02 12.23 -25.18
N LEU A 405 19.71 11.27 -24.54
CA LEU A 405 21.15 11.34 -24.30
C LEU A 405 21.95 11.39 -25.61
N LEU A 406 21.61 10.55 -26.58
CA LEU A 406 22.29 10.48 -27.87
C LEU A 406 22.01 11.73 -28.74
N ASN A 407 20.81 12.31 -28.65
CA ASN A 407 20.50 13.58 -29.31
C ASN A 407 21.30 14.74 -28.70
N GLN A 408 21.48 14.78 -27.38
CA GLN A 408 22.34 15.79 -26.75
C GLN A 408 23.82 15.56 -27.12
N LEU A 409 24.25 14.30 -27.26
CA LEU A 409 25.61 13.97 -27.68
C LEU A 409 25.88 14.43 -29.13
N ASP A 410 24.95 14.15 -30.04
CA ASP A 410 24.97 14.62 -31.45
C ASP A 410 25.07 16.15 -31.52
N LYS A 411 24.30 16.87 -30.70
CA LYS A 411 24.35 18.35 -30.64
C LYS A 411 25.74 18.85 -30.25
N ILE A 412 26.37 18.27 -29.21
CA ILE A 412 27.68 18.73 -28.73
C ILE A 412 28.80 18.33 -29.69
N TYR A 413 28.76 17.13 -30.28
CA TYR A 413 29.77 16.67 -31.24
C TYR A 413 29.79 17.49 -32.54
N ARG A 414 28.72 18.21 -32.85
CA ARG A 414 28.65 19.13 -34.02
C ARG A 414 29.21 20.52 -33.74
N VAL A 415 29.52 20.87 -32.49
CA VAL A 415 30.06 22.20 -32.15
C VAL A 415 31.55 22.25 -32.48
N GLU A 416 31.99 23.32 -33.17
CA GLU A 416 33.39 23.52 -33.57
C GLU A 416 34.32 23.75 -32.36
N ASP A 417 33.90 24.56 -31.38
CA ASP A 417 34.62 24.75 -30.11
C ASP A 417 33.94 24.00 -28.95
N VAL A 418 34.48 22.82 -28.65
CA VAL A 418 33.96 21.93 -27.61
C VAL A 418 34.47 22.31 -26.22
N ASN A 419 35.51 23.15 -26.11
CA ASN A 419 36.18 23.51 -24.85
C ASN A 419 35.21 23.96 -23.73
N PRO A 420 34.25 24.88 -23.96
CA PRO A 420 33.32 25.30 -22.91
C PRO A 420 32.39 24.17 -22.42
N TYR A 421 32.21 23.11 -23.20
CA TYR A 421 31.32 22.00 -22.90
C TYR A 421 32.04 20.74 -22.42
N LEU A 422 33.39 20.71 -22.37
CA LEU A 422 34.16 19.48 -22.11
C LEU A 422 33.74 18.75 -20.84
N ALA A 423 33.53 19.47 -19.73
CA ALA A 423 33.10 18.84 -18.47
C ALA A 423 31.72 18.19 -18.58
N VAL A 424 30.77 18.88 -19.21
CA VAL A 424 29.40 18.39 -19.42
C VAL A 424 29.40 17.24 -20.44
N LEU A 425 30.22 17.34 -21.49
CA LEU A 425 30.41 16.28 -22.47
C LEU A 425 30.96 15.02 -21.83
N HIS A 426 32.02 15.13 -21.02
CA HIS A 426 32.55 13.98 -20.29
C HIS A 426 31.50 13.35 -19.38
N TYR A 427 30.69 14.16 -18.71
CA TYR A 427 29.60 13.65 -17.87
C TYR A 427 28.51 12.94 -18.71
N LEU A 428 28.14 13.51 -19.84
CA LEU A 428 27.19 12.90 -20.79
C LEU A 428 27.71 11.57 -21.34
N GLU A 429 28.95 11.55 -21.83
CA GLU A 429 29.62 10.34 -22.33
C GLU A 429 29.66 9.26 -21.25
N ASN A 430 30.02 9.62 -20.02
CA ASN A 430 30.04 8.67 -18.89
C ASN A 430 28.64 8.15 -18.54
N THR A 431 27.61 8.99 -18.69
CA THR A 431 26.21 8.59 -18.49
C THR A 431 25.75 7.61 -19.58
N VAL A 432 26.12 7.84 -20.83
CA VAL A 432 25.86 6.91 -21.95
C VAL A 432 26.60 5.59 -21.74
N ILE A 433 27.88 5.63 -21.34
CA ILE A 433 28.68 4.42 -21.03
C ILE A 433 28.03 3.64 -19.87
N ARG A 434 27.57 4.33 -18.83
CA ARG A 434 26.82 3.71 -17.73
C ARG A 434 25.56 3.02 -18.24
N LEU A 435 24.82 3.62 -19.18
CA LEU A 435 23.64 2.99 -19.79
C LEU A 435 24.00 1.74 -20.59
N ILE A 436 25.07 1.82 -21.41
CA ILE A 436 25.60 0.68 -22.18
C ILE A 436 25.97 -0.48 -21.25
N ALA A 437 26.66 -0.19 -20.15
CA ALA A 437 27.16 -1.20 -19.21
C ALA A 437 26.04 -1.80 -18.36
N THR A 438 25.09 -0.99 -17.89
CA THR A 438 24.05 -1.47 -16.96
C THR A 438 22.85 -2.05 -17.68
N ARG A 439 22.34 -1.40 -18.72
CA ARG A 439 21.09 -1.75 -19.41
C ARG A 439 21.18 -1.48 -20.93
N PRO A 440 21.95 -2.29 -21.68
CA PRO A 440 22.13 -2.11 -23.13
C PRO A 440 20.82 -2.26 -23.92
N ALA A 441 19.81 -2.92 -23.36
CA ALA A 441 18.49 -3.07 -23.99
C ALA A 441 17.79 -1.71 -24.25
N CYS A 442 18.10 -0.67 -23.47
CA CYS A 442 17.59 0.69 -23.69
C CYS A 442 18.07 1.28 -25.03
N LEU A 443 19.26 0.87 -25.49
CA LEU A 443 19.92 1.32 -26.73
C LEU A 443 19.63 0.43 -27.95
N LEU A 444 18.70 -0.52 -27.83
CA LEU A 444 18.18 -1.22 -29.00
C LEU A 444 17.25 -0.27 -29.75
N LEU A 445 17.76 0.44 -30.75
CA LEU A 445 17.03 1.48 -31.47
C LEU A 445 16.93 1.18 -32.97
N PRO A 446 16.33 0.05 -33.42
CA PRO A 446 16.42 -0.38 -34.82
C PRO A 446 16.09 0.70 -35.84
N THR A 447 15.02 1.47 -35.63
CA THR A 447 14.55 2.50 -36.57
C THR A 447 15.47 3.71 -36.68
N THR A 448 16.11 4.11 -35.58
CA THR A 448 16.97 5.31 -35.49
C THR A 448 18.45 4.96 -35.38
N TRP A 449 18.80 3.67 -35.49
CA TRP A 449 20.15 3.17 -35.26
C TRP A 449 21.18 3.75 -36.22
N ALA A 450 20.82 3.92 -37.49
CA ALA A 450 21.69 4.53 -38.50
C ALA A 450 22.15 5.95 -38.10
N LYS A 451 21.29 6.70 -37.39
CA LYS A 451 21.65 8.03 -36.86
C LYS A 451 22.64 7.93 -35.71
N TYR A 452 22.44 6.98 -34.80
CA TYR A 452 23.14 6.95 -33.51
C TYR A 452 24.38 6.05 -33.46
N SER A 453 24.48 5.06 -34.36
CA SER A 453 25.62 4.14 -34.41
C SER A 453 26.96 4.88 -34.57
N PRO A 454 27.13 5.86 -35.48
CA PRO A 454 28.39 6.58 -35.64
C PRO A 454 28.83 7.31 -34.36
N LEU A 455 27.88 7.90 -33.61
CA LEU A 455 28.16 8.59 -32.36
C LEU A 455 28.69 7.63 -31.29
N LEU A 456 28.13 6.43 -31.20
CA LEU A 456 28.55 5.41 -30.24
C LEU A 456 29.91 4.80 -30.61
N VAL A 457 30.21 4.65 -31.90
CA VAL A 457 31.53 4.24 -32.38
C VAL A 457 32.57 5.30 -32.03
N GLN A 458 32.31 6.56 -32.37
CA GLN A 458 33.18 7.69 -32.02
C GLN A 458 33.41 7.79 -30.50
N LEU A 459 32.37 7.61 -29.69
CA LEU A 459 32.49 7.56 -28.23
C LEU A 459 33.37 6.39 -27.75
N ALA A 460 33.21 5.20 -28.35
CA ALA A 460 34.01 4.04 -27.99
C ALA A 460 35.50 4.22 -28.34
N GLU A 461 35.79 4.83 -29.49
CA GLU A 461 37.15 5.20 -29.93
C GLU A 461 37.78 6.24 -29.00
N ARG A 462 37.06 7.32 -28.67
CA ARG A 462 37.56 8.36 -27.76
C ARG A 462 37.90 7.83 -26.36
N ARG A 463 37.17 6.82 -25.89
CA ARG A 463 37.36 6.24 -24.55
C ARG A 463 38.36 5.10 -24.50
N ASN A 464 38.71 4.50 -25.64
CA ASN A 464 39.67 3.38 -25.75
C ASN A 464 39.42 2.23 -24.76
N HIS A 465 38.14 1.91 -24.46
CA HIS A 465 37.79 0.86 -23.51
C HIS A 465 37.20 -0.38 -24.23
N PRO A 466 37.82 -1.57 -24.16
CA PRO A 466 37.45 -2.73 -24.98
C PRO A 466 36.00 -3.21 -24.73
N ASN A 467 35.56 -3.18 -23.47
CA ASN A 467 34.18 -3.53 -23.09
C ASN A 467 33.13 -2.63 -23.77
N VAL A 468 33.39 -1.33 -23.90
CA VAL A 468 32.47 -0.39 -24.54
C VAL A 468 32.42 -0.67 -26.04
N THR A 469 33.57 -0.82 -26.68
CA THR A 469 33.65 -1.17 -28.11
C THR A 469 32.94 -2.49 -28.41
N GLN A 470 33.13 -3.52 -27.58
CA GLN A 470 32.45 -4.80 -27.74
C GLN A 470 30.92 -4.67 -27.54
N ALA A 471 30.48 -3.88 -26.55
CA ALA A 471 29.07 -3.64 -26.31
C ALA A 471 28.40 -2.90 -27.48
N VAL A 472 29.05 -1.88 -28.04
CA VAL A 472 28.57 -1.17 -29.23
C VAL A 472 28.47 -2.11 -30.44
N ARG A 473 29.48 -2.96 -30.68
CA ARG A 473 29.41 -3.98 -31.75
C ARG A 473 28.26 -4.98 -31.56
N ARG A 474 27.99 -5.40 -30.32
CA ARG A 474 26.84 -6.27 -30.01
C ARG A 474 25.51 -5.56 -30.26
N LEU A 475 25.41 -4.26 -29.96
CA LEU A 475 24.22 -3.46 -30.26
C LEU A 475 24.00 -3.32 -31.77
N GLU A 476 25.07 -3.07 -32.54
CA GLU A 476 25.04 -3.03 -34.01
C GLU A 476 24.49 -4.34 -34.60
N GLN A 477 25.04 -5.47 -34.16
CA GLN A 477 24.58 -6.80 -34.59
C GLN A 477 23.10 -7.07 -34.21
N ARG A 478 22.65 -6.63 -33.04
CA ARG A 478 21.26 -6.82 -32.62
C ARG A 478 20.29 -5.93 -33.39
N ASN A 479 20.63 -4.65 -33.58
CA ASN A 479 19.78 -3.72 -34.31
C ASN A 479 19.69 -4.06 -35.80
N SER A 480 20.79 -4.48 -36.42
CA SER A 480 20.80 -4.98 -37.80
C SER A 480 19.94 -6.24 -37.97
N ARG A 481 20.02 -7.23 -37.06
CA ARG A 481 19.14 -8.42 -37.09
C ARG A 481 17.66 -8.05 -36.99
N LEU A 482 17.31 -7.12 -36.11
CA LEU A 482 15.91 -6.67 -35.94
C LEU A 482 15.39 -5.93 -37.18
N LEU A 483 16.23 -5.18 -37.89
CA LEU A 483 15.89 -4.54 -39.16
C LEU A 483 15.80 -5.53 -40.33
N GLN A 484 16.69 -6.53 -40.39
CA GLN A 484 16.73 -7.53 -41.46
C GLN A 484 15.51 -8.45 -41.45
N CYS A 485 14.97 -8.78 -40.27
CA CYS A 485 13.75 -9.58 -40.14
C CYS A 485 12.52 -8.93 -40.83
N SER A 486 12.52 -7.60 -41.00
CA SER A 486 11.45 -6.87 -41.71
C SER A 486 11.60 -6.92 -43.24
N LYS A 487 12.84 -6.98 -43.75
CA LYS A 487 13.16 -6.80 -45.18
C LYS A 487 13.45 -8.10 -45.94
N SER A 488 13.70 -9.21 -45.23
CA SER A 488 14.23 -10.44 -45.82
C SER A 488 13.36 -11.67 -45.49
N LEU A 489 12.17 -11.76 -46.07
CA LEU A 489 11.61 -13.07 -46.41
C LEU A 489 11.25 -13.05 -47.91
N PRO A 490 11.94 -13.82 -48.78
CA PRO A 490 11.53 -13.96 -50.16
C PRO A 490 10.10 -14.53 -50.20
N SER A 491 9.24 -13.91 -51.01
CA SER A 491 7.79 -14.16 -51.07
C SER A 491 7.43 -15.65 -51.26
N ALA A 492 8.33 -16.47 -51.78
CA ALA A 492 8.16 -17.91 -51.98
C ALA A 492 8.18 -18.77 -50.69
N SER A 493 8.63 -18.22 -49.55
CA SER A 493 8.75 -18.94 -48.27
C SER A 493 7.70 -18.55 -47.22
N GLN A 494 6.82 -17.61 -47.54
CA GLN A 494 5.82 -17.09 -46.59
C GLN A 494 4.58 -17.95 -46.59
N THR A 495 4.15 -18.39 -45.40
CA THR A 495 2.87 -19.07 -45.22
C THR A 495 1.73 -18.18 -45.72
N PRO A 496 0.61 -18.74 -46.21
CA PRO A 496 -0.55 -17.96 -46.62
C PRO A 496 -1.05 -17.02 -45.52
N ALA A 497 -1.02 -17.48 -44.27
CA ALA A 497 -1.33 -16.65 -43.10
C ALA A 497 -0.40 -15.44 -42.96
N GLY A 498 0.91 -15.61 -43.15
CA GLY A 498 1.88 -14.52 -43.10
C GLY A 498 1.66 -13.46 -44.18
N ARG A 499 1.24 -13.87 -45.38
CA ARG A 499 0.89 -12.94 -46.47
C ARG A 499 -0.36 -12.12 -46.11
N VAL A 500 -1.41 -12.76 -45.62
CA VAL A 500 -2.63 -12.07 -45.13
C VAL A 500 -2.28 -11.08 -44.02
N TYR A 501 -1.43 -11.46 -43.07
CA TYR A 501 -1.01 -10.53 -41.99
C TYR A 501 -0.32 -9.28 -42.52
N ARG A 502 0.54 -9.41 -43.55
CA ARG A 502 1.20 -8.23 -44.14
C ARG A 502 0.22 -7.32 -44.86
N ILE A 503 -0.75 -7.89 -45.58
CA ILE A 503 -1.82 -7.13 -46.22
C ILE A 503 -2.55 -6.29 -45.15
N LEU A 504 -2.97 -6.94 -44.06
CA LEU A 504 -3.69 -6.29 -42.95
C LEU A 504 -2.81 -5.29 -42.18
N ASP A 505 -1.52 -5.58 -41.97
CA ASP A 505 -0.56 -4.69 -41.30
C ASP A 505 -0.17 -3.48 -42.17
N SER A 506 -0.33 -3.57 -43.50
CA SER A 506 0.00 -2.50 -44.45
C SER A 506 -1.11 -1.47 -44.68
N VAL A 507 -2.27 -1.66 -44.06
CA VAL A 507 -3.42 -0.76 -44.22
C VAL A 507 -3.11 0.62 -43.64
N ASP A 508 -3.19 1.64 -44.49
CA ASP A 508 -3.07 3.04 -44.07
C ASP A 508 -4.40 3.56 -43.52
N TYR A 509 -4.48 3.75 -42.20
CA TYR A 509 -5.66 4.25 -41.51
C TYR A 509 -5.83 5.78 -41.58
N SER A 510 -4.89 6.51 -42.21
CA SER A 510 -5.04 7.95 -42.44
C SER A 510 -6.03 8.29 -43.57
N ARG A 511 -6.41 7.27 -44.37
CA ARG A 511 -7.36 7.37 -45.48
C ARG A 511 -8.56 6.43 -45.26
N PRO A 512 -9.71 6.67 -45.90
CA PRO A 512 -10.83 5.74 -45.81
C PRO A 512 -10.45 4.38 -46.38
N VAL A 513 -10.48 3.35 -45.55
CA VAL A 513 -10.15 1.98 -45.94
C VAL A 513 -11.26 1.39 -46.81
N ARG A 514 -10.91 1.01 -48.05
CA ARG A 514 -11.77 0.27 -48.99
C ARG A 514 -11.79 -1.21 -48.60
N ILE A 515 -12.88 -1.64 -47.99
CA ILE A 515 -13.00 -3.00 -47.43
C ILE A 515 -13.19 -4.04 -48.53
N GLU A 516 -13.79 -3.63 -49.65
CA GLU A 516 -14.02 -4.46 -50.82
C GLU A 516 -12.68 -4.96 -51.37
N ASP A 517 -11.77 -4.04 -51.69
CA ASP A 517 -10.44 -4.34 -52.21
C ASP A 517 -9.66 -5.22 -51.23
N LEU A 518 -9.59 -4.80 -49.95
CA LEU A 518 -8.89 -5.54 -48.90
C LEU A 518 -9.44 -6.96 -48.70
N SER A 519 -10.75 -7.12 -48.83
CA SER A 519 -11.42 -8.42 -48.78
C SER A 519 -10.98 -9.31 -49.94
N PHE A 520 -10.95 -8.78 -51.17
CA PHE A 520 -10.50 -9.52 -52.35
C PHE A 520 -9.03 -9.91 -52.24
N ASP A 521 -8.16 -8.99 -51.82
CA ASP A 521 -6.73 -9.24 -51.62
C ASP A 521 -6.50 -10.40 -50.62
N CYS A 522 -7.30 -10.45 -49.54
CA CYS A 522 -7.21 -11.55 -48.57
C CYS A 522 -7.71 -12.89 -49.14
N MET A 523 -8.81 -12.88 -49.91
CA MET A 523 -9.38 -14.08 -50.53
C MET A 523 -8.51 -14.63 -51.67
N GLU A 524 -7.76 -13.77 -52.37
CA GLU A 524 -6.79 -14.19 -53.39
C GLU A 524 -5.64 -14.99 -52.76
N VAL A 525 -5.23 -14.64 -51.53
CA VAL A 525 -4.19 -15.36 -50.80
C VAL A 525 -4.72 -16.65 -50.17
N VAL A 526 -5.95 -16.64 -49.64
CA VAL A 526 -6.60 -17.81 -49.02
C VAL A 526 -8.06 -17.88 -49.48
N ALA A 527 -8.33 -18.77 -50.43
CA ALA A 527 -9.68 -18.98 -50.96
C ALA A 527 -10.63 -19.71 -49.97
N ASP A 528 -10.06 -20.46 -49.04
CA ASP A 528 -10.81 -21.23 -48.03
C ASP A 528 -11.34 -20.32 -46.91
N ALA A 529 -12.66 -20.10 -46.88
CA ALA A 529 -13.28 -19.11 -46.02
C ALA A 529 -13.15 -19.40 -44.50
N PRO A 530 -13.42 -20.61 -43.97
CA PRO A 530 -13.16 -20.95 -42.57
C PRO A 530 -11.72 -20.69 -42.13
N ARG A 531 -10.75 -21.09 -42.97
CA ARG A 531 -9.33 -20.87 -42.70
C ARG A 531 -8.94 -19.40 -42.74
N LEU A 532 -9.50 -18.63 -43.67
CA LEU A 532 -9.27 -17.18 -43.75
C LEU A 532 -9.84 -16.45 -42.52
N ILE A 533 -11.01 -16.88 -42.03
CA ILE A 533 -11.62 -16.37 -40.80
C ILE A 533 -10.72 -16.65 -39.58
N ASP A 534 -10.22 -17.88 -39.42
CA ASP A 534 -9.27 -18.23 -38.35
C ASP A 534 -8.00 -17.37 -38.41
N ILE A 535 -7.41 -17.20 -39.61
CA ILE A 535 -6.24 -16.35 -39.82
C ILE A 535 -6.54 -14.90 -39.38
N LEU A 536 -7.66 -14.33 -39.81
CA LEU A 536 -8.06 -12.96 -39.45
C LEU A 536 -8.23 -12.81 -37.93
N LEU A 537 -8.88 -13.78 -37.27
CA LEU A 537 -9.10 -13.76 -35.83
C LEU A 537 -7.77 -13.85 -35.07
N ARG A 538 -6.83 -14.71 -35.50
CA ARG A 538 -5.46 -14.77 -34.95
C ARG A 538 -4.72 -13.45 -35.12
N TRP A 539 -4.86 -12.78 -36.27
CA TRP A 539 -4.26 -11.47 -36.51
C TRP A 539 -4.83 -10.41 -35.56
N ALA A 540 -6.17 -10.34 -35.49
CA ALA A 540 -6.86 -9.33 -34.71
C ALA A 540 -6.60 -9.50 -33.21
N CYS A 541 -6.57 -10.74 -32.72
CA CYS A 541 -6.41 -11.06 -31.30
C CYS A 541 -4.95 -11.21 -30.87
N SER A 542 -3.96 -11.10 -31.76
CA SER A 542 -2.55 -11.29 -31.40
C SER A 542 -2.06 -10.29 -30.34
N CYS A 543 -1.36 -10.79 -29.32
CA CYS A 543 -0.67 -9.98 -28.31
C CYS A 543 0.57 -9.25 -28.84
N TYR A 544 1.04 -9.61 -30.04
CA TYR A 544 2.21 -9.00 -30.69
C TYR A 544 1.89 -7.77 -31.54
N ARG A 545 0.59 -7.44 -31.70
CA ARG A 545 0.10 -6.29 -32.45
C ARG A 545 -0.69 -5.38 -31.52
N GLU A 546 -0.67 -4.08 -31.78
CA GLU A 546 -1.34 -3.07 -30.94
C GLU A 546 -2.33 -2.24 -31.78
N GLY A 547 -3.33 -1.68 -31.11
CA GLY A 547 -4.31 -0.76 -31.70
C GLY A 547 -5.74 -1.33 -31.79
N SER A 548 -6.72 -0.47 -31.51
CA SER A 548 -8.15 -0.80 -31.52
C SER A 548 -8.73 -0.89 -32.93
N HIS A 549 -8.07 -0.30 -33.93
CA HIS A 549 -8.46 -0.35 -35.35
C HIS A 549 -8.62 -1.80 -35.85
N ARG A 550 -7.86 -2.74 -35.29
CA ARG A 550 -7.91 -4.18 -35.64
C ARG A 550 -9.28 -4.79 -35.38
N ILE A 551 -9.93 -4.41 -34.28
CA ILE A 551 -11.28 -4.88 -33.92
C ILE A 551 -12.27 -4.48 -35.01
N TYR A 552 -12.26 -3.20 -35.38
CA TYR A 552 -13.18 -2.65 -36.36
C TYR A 552 -12.90 -3.17 -37.78
N LEU A 553 -11.62 -3.31 -38.16
CA LEU A 553 -11.24 -3.84 -39.45
C LEU A 553 -11.64 -5.32 -39.59
N ALA A 554 -11.32 -6.14 -38.59
CA ALA A 554 -11.71 -7.55 -38.57
C ALA A 554 -13.23 -7.71 -38.62
N THR A 555 -13.96 -6.91 -37.84
CA THR A 555 -15.44 -6.93 -37.86
C THR A 555 -15.99 -6.57 -39.25
N ARG A 556 -15.45 -5.54 -39.92
CA ARG A 556 -15.90 -5.15 -41.26
C ARG A 556 -15.60 -6.21 -42.32
N LEU A 557 -14.44 -6.86 -42.25
CA LEU A 557 -14.07 -7.96 -43.14
C LEU A 557 -14.95 -9.20 -42.92
N LEU A 558 -15.16 -9.62 -41.67
CA LEU A 558 -16.07 -10.73 -41.34
C LEU A 558 -17.49 -10.45 -41.83
N ARG A 559 -18.00 -9.22 -41.63
CA ARG A 559 -19.29 -8.83 -42.19
C ARG A 559 -19.29 -8.93 -43.71
N LYS A 560 -18.26 -8.43 -44.40
CA LYS A 560 -18.18 -8.52 -45.86
C LYS A 560 -18.19 -9.96 -46.34
N TRP A 561 -17.42 -10.85 -45.72
CA TRP A 561 -17.39 -12.27 -46.07
C TRP A 561 -18.71 -12.98 -45.77
N ALA A 562 -19.41 -12.63 -44.69
CA ALA A 562 -20.77 -13.14 -44.45
C ALA A 562 -21.74 -12.76 -45.57
N HIS A 563 -21.66 -11.51 -46.10
CA HIS A 563 -22.49 -11.10 -47.25
C HIS A 563 -22.09 -11.80 -48.56
N LEU A 564 -20.84 -12.27 -48.67
CA LEU A 564 -20.36 -13.07 -49.80
C LEU A 564 -20.65 -14.57 -49.63
N GLY A 565 -21.34 -14.98 -48.55
CA GLY A 565 -21.78 -16.36 -48.32
C GLY A 565 -20.86 -17.21 -47.45
N ALA A 566 -19.82 -16.62 -46.81
CA ALA A 566 -18.99 -17.36 -45.86
C ALA A 566 -19.76 -17.63 -44.55
N ASP A 567 -19.68 -18.86 -44.03
CA ASP A 567 -20.22 -19.19 -42.69
C ASP A 567 -19.28 -18.65 -41.60
N VAL A 568 -19.42 -17.35 -41.32
CA VAL A 568 -18.67 -16.65 -40.27
C VAL A 568 -18.97 -17.21 -38.89
N TYR A 569 -20.18 -17.74 -38.70
CA TYR A 569 -20.61 -18.27 -37.43
C TYR A 569 -19.82 -19.54 -37.07
N ASP A 570 -19.77 -20.49 -38.00
CA ASP A 570 -19.03 -21.74 -37.85
C ASP A 570 -17.51 -21.51 -37.80
N GLY A 571 -17.00 -20.56 -38.60
CA GLY A 571 -15.58 -20.18 -38.57
C GLY A 571 -15.12 -19.61 -37.22
N ILE A 572 -15.96 -18.81 -36.55
CA ILE A 572 -15.67 -18.29 -35.19
C ILE A 572 -15.72 -19.42 -34.16
N LEU A 573 -16.70 -20.32 -34.24
CA LEU A 573 -16.82 -21.45 -33.31
C LEU A 573 -15.64 -22.42 -33.44
N SER A 574 -15.23 -22.72 -34.67
CA SER A 574 -14.05 -23.53 -34.95
C SER A 574 -12.80 -22.91 -34.33
N HIS A 575 -12.64 -21.58 -34.47
CA HIS A 575 -11.54 -20.85 -33.83
C HIS A 575 -11.59 -20.93 -32.29
N PHE A 576 -12.78 -20.88 -31.67
CA PHE A 576 -12.92 -21.07 -30.23
C PHE A 576 -12.53 -22.47 -29.79
N HIS A 577 -12.95 -23.49 -30.55
CA HIS A 577 -12.68 -24.89 -30.22
C HIS A 577 -11.19 -25.24 -30.33
N ASP A 578 -10.50 -24.71 -31.35
CA ASP A 578 -9.09 -25.02 -31.60
C ASP A 578 -8.17 -24.60 -30.44
N MET A 579 -8.53 -23.57 -29.67
CA MET A 579 -7.78 -23.04 -28.51
C MET A 579 -6.30 -22.70 -28.76
N THR A 580 -5.80 -22.83 -29.99
CA THR A 580 -4.40 -22.59 -30.37
C THR A 580 -3.97 -21.15 -30.17
N TRP A 581 -4.94 -20.22 -30.11
CA TRP A 581 -4.72 -18.80 -29.90
C TRP A 581 -4.55 -18.40 -28.44
N VAL A 582 -4.94 -19.22 -27.44
CA VAL A 582 -4.96 -18.81 -26.02
C VAL A 582 -3.58 -18.42 -25.49
N ALA A 583 -2.51 -19.07 -25.96
CA ALA A 583 -1.13 -18.76 -25.55
C ALA A 583 -0.63 -17.39 -26.08
N THR A 584 -1.20 -16.90 -27.18
CA THR A 584 -0.70 -15.71 -27.90
C THR A 584 -1.78 -14.65 -28.18
N GLY A 585 -2.98 -14.86 -27.64
CA GLY A 585 -4.20 -14.14 -28.02
C GLY A 585 -4.82 -13.39 -26.85
N GLU A 586 -5.34 -12.20 -27.11
CA GLU A 586 -6.03 -11.35 -26.16
C GLU A 586 -7.55 -11.62 -26.19
N SER A 587 -8.06 -12.29 -25.16
CA SER A 587 -9.48 -12.70 -25.07
C SER A 587 -10.46 -11.52 -25.07
N THR A 588 -10.05 -10.37 -24.53
CA THR A 588 -10.85 -9.13 -24.52
C THR A 588 -11.09 -8.59 -25.93
N THR A 589 -10.13 -8.72 -26.83
CA THR A 589 -10.22 -8.27 -28.23
C THR A 589 -11.16 -9.17 -29.02
N LEU A 590 -11.07 -10.48 -28.82
CA LEU A 590 -11.99 -11.46 -29.41
C LEU A 590 -13.44 -11.20 -28.95
N PHE A 591 -13.65 -10.98 -27.65
CA PHE A 591 -14.95 -10.62 -27.10
C PHE A 591 -15.54 -9.36 -27.75
N LYS A 592 -14.73 -8.31 -27.95
CA LYS A 592 -15.18 -7.07 -28.60
C LYS A 592 -15.58 -7.29 -30.06
N ILE A 593 -14.82 -8.09 -30.81
CA ILE A 593 -15.17 -8.44 -32.20
C ILE A 593 -16.52 -9.15 -32.25
N VAL A 594 -16.73 -10.16 -31.40
CA VAL A 594 -17.99 -10.90 -31.31
C VAL A 594 -19.13 -9.98 -30.89
N ALA A 595 -18.92 -9.10 -29.92
CA ALA A 595 -19.91 -8.12 -29.48
C ALA A 595 -20.36 -7.21 -30.64
N GLU A 596 -19.43 -6.74 -31.47
CA GLU A 596 -19.77 -5.95 -32.66
C GLU A 596 -20.52 -6.77 -33.72
N LEU A 597 -20.18 -8.05 -33.92
CA LEU A 597 -20.91 -8.94 -34.83
C LEU A 597 -22.32 -9.29 -34.34
N VAL A 598 -22.53 -9.39 -33.02
CA VAL A 598 -23.86 -9.53 -32.42
C VAL A 598 -24.67 -8.26 -32.65
N ARG A 599 -24.08 -7.07 -32.47
CA ARG A 599 -24.75 -5.79 -32.79
C ARG A 599 -25.16 -5.70 -34.26
N SER A 600 -24.37 -6.24 -35.18
CA SER A 600 -24.69 -6.27 -36.61
C SER A 600 -25.57 -7.45 -37.03
N LYS A 601 -26.07 -8.28 -36.09
CA LYS A 601 -26.84 -9.50 -36.35
C LYS A 601 -26.13 -10.52 -37.25
N THR A 602 -24.80 -10.45 -37.33
CA THR A 602 -23.96 -11.38 -38.10
C THR A 602 -23.59 -12.61 -37.26
N PHE A 603 -23.66 -12.50 -35.94
CA PHE A 603 -23.46 -13.60 -35.00
C PHE A 603 -24.67 -13.76 -34.08
N ALA A 604 -25.22 -14.97 -33.97
CA ALA A 604 -26.42 -15.27 -33.18
C ALA A 604 -26.06 -15.87 -31.81
N THR A 605 -26.27 -15.11 -30.74
CA THR A 605 -25.97 -15.56 -29.36
C THR A 605 -26.79 -16.80 -28.95
N GLY A 606 -28.05 -16.92 -29.41
CA GLY A 606 -28.89 -18.08 -29.10
C GLY A 606 -28.32 -19.39 -29.64
N ARG A 607 -27.81 -19.38 -30.88
CA ARG A 607 -27.13 -20.53 -31.50
C ARG A 607 -25.85 -20.90 -30.74
N TYR A 608 -25.21 -19.92 -30.09
CA TYR A 608 -23.94 -20.13 -29.37
C TYR A 608 -24.21 -20.84 -28.05
N LEU A 609 -25.25 -20.40 -27.34
CA LEU A 609 -25.70 -21.06 -26.12
C LEU A 609 -26.14 -22.51 -26.41
N GLN A 610 -26.84 -22.75 -27.52
CA GLN A 610 -27.20 -24.11 -27.95
C GLN A 610 -25.95 -24.97 -28.22
N TRP A 611 -24.96 -24.43 -28.92
CA TRP A 611 -23.69 -25.11 -29.18
C TRP A 611 -22.94 -25.42 -27.87
N LEU A 612 -22.92 -24.47 -26.92
CA LEU A 612 -22.26 -24.63 -25.63
C LEU A 612 -22.95 -25.72 -24.79
N ILE A 613 -24.29 -25.73 -24.77
CA ILE A 613 -25.09 -26.80 -24.13
C ILE A 613 -24.79 -28.16 -24.76
N ALA A 614 -24.61 -28.23 -26.08
CA ALA A 614 -24.31 -29.46 -26.79
C ALA A 614 -22.87 -29.96 -26.57
N THR A 615 -21.94 -29.07 -26.24
CA THR A 615 -20.51 -29.39 -26.09
C THR A 615 -20.04 -29.54 -24.63
N GLY A 616 -20.84 -29.11 -23.65
CA GLY A 616 -20.65 -29.38 -22.22
C GLY A 616 -20.15 -28.19 -21.42
#